data_AF-A0A1G6GRY5-F1
#
_entry.id   AF-A0A1G6GRY5-F1
#
_cell.length_a   1.000
_cell.length_b   1.000
_cell.length_c   1.000
_cell.angle_alpha   90.00
_cell.angle_beta   90.00
_cell.angle_gamma   90.00
#
_symmetry.space_group_name_H-M   'P 1'
#
loop_
_entity.id
_entity.type
_entity.pdbx_description
1 polymer ?
#
loop_
_entity_poly.entity_id
_entity_poly.type
_entity_poly.pdbx_seq_one_letter_code
_entity_poly.pdbx_strand_id
1 'polypeptide(L)'
;MVWAYFIELFHQVLNLLTPPLTTASGIGIMPANFFPFANEILSPNQLPESVKALLKRAYINRHPKRTTLIESGKESKSLYLILKGSVSVILREDDEREIVVAYLNAGEFFGEMGLFETEPHRTAEVRTRETCEIAEISYENFLELAVQYPDLNYAIFSQLTKRLKNTTRKMTDLAFIDVTGRIARCLIDLAHQPAAMLLSNGRQIRITRQEIGRIVGCSREMVGRVLKSLEEQGMIETEGKAILIYDAALECSTEK
;
A
#
# COMPACT_ATOMS: atom_id res chain seq x y z
N MET A 1 1.85 -34.47 -18.87
CA MET A 1 2.74 -34.07 -19.98
C MET A 1 3.00 -32.57 -20.02
N VAL A 2 2.02 -31.70 -19.75
CA VAL A 2 2.19 -30.22 -19.70
C VAL A 2 3.03 -29.74 -18.50
N TRP A 3 2.93 -30.42 -17.35
CA TRP A 3 3.69 -30.08 -16.13
C TRP A 3 5.21 -30.33 -16.22
N ALA A 4 5.65 -31.29 -17.04
CA ALA A 4 7.08 -31.57 -17.23
C ALA A 4 7.76 -30.48 -18.08
N TYR A 5 7.07 -30.00 -19.13
CA TYR A 5 7.51 -28.88 -19.95
C TYR A 5 7.60 -27.58 -19.14
N PHE A 6 6.71 -27.36 -18.18
CA PHE A 6 6.74 -26.15 -17.35
C PHE A 6 7.94 -26.13 -16.40
N ILE A 7 8.36 -27.29 -15.89
CA ILE A 7 9.54 -27.43 -15.01
C ILE A 7 10.83 -27.30 -15.84
N GLU A 8 10.89 -27.87 -17.03
CA GLU A 8 12.05 -27.70 -17.93
C GLU A 8 12.20 -26.25 -18.40
N LEU A 9 11.09 -25.58 -18.74
CA LEU A 9 11.11 -24.17 -19.15
C LEU A 9 11.51 -23.27 -17.96
N PHE A 10 11.06 -23.57 -16.75
CA PHE A 10 11.46 -22.86 -15.53
C PHE A 10 12.95 -23.07 -15.22
N HIS A 11 13.49 -24.29 -15.40
CA HIS A 11 14.92 -24.56 -15.25
C HIS A 11 15.79 -23.91 -16.34
N GLN A 12 15.32 -23.84 -17.58
CA GLN A 12 16.03 -23.16 -18.67
C GLN A 12 16.07 -21.64 -18.46
N VAL A 13 14.97 -21.04 -17.98
CA VAL A 13 14.93 -19.61 -17.64
C VAL A 13 15.80 -19.29 -16.42
N LEU A 14 15.84 -20.18 -15.41
CA LEU A 14 16.73 -20.01 -14.25
C LEU A 14 18.22 -20.07 -14.61
N ASN A 15 18.58 -20.90 -15.61
CA ASN A 15 19.95 -21.02 -16.11
C ASN A 15 20.37 -19.86 -17.03
N LEU A 16 19.42 -19.16 -17.65
CA LEU A 16 19.68 -17.96 -18.47
C LEU A 16 19.81 -16.69 -17.62
N LEU A 17 19.27 -16.68 -16.39
CA LEU A 17 19.30 -15.55 -15.46
C LEU A 17 20.44 -15.62 -14.43
N THR A 18 21.25 -16.67 -14.44
CA THR A 18 22.43 -16.78 -13.56
C THR A 18 23.71 -16.56 -14.36
N PRO A 19 24.38 -15.39 -14.27
CA PRO A 19 25.76 -15.30 -14.73
C PRO A 19 26.64 -16.23 -13.85
N PRO A 20 27.75 -16.76 -14.39
CA PRO A 20 28.65 -17.60 -13.59
C PRO A 20 29.14 -16.79 -12.39
N LEU A 21 28.87 -17.32 -11.19
CA LEU A 21 29.36 -16.79 -9.92
C LEU A 21 30.89 -16.78 -9.97
N THR A 22 31.44 -15.64 -10.40
CA THR A 22 32.84 -15.34 -10.21
C THR A 22 32.96 -14.87 -8.77
N THR A 23 33.85 -15.50 -8.02
CA THR A 23 34.07 -15.27 -6.59
C THR A 23 34.48 -13.84 -6.31
N ALA A 24 33.50 -12.96 -6.10
CA ALA A 24 33.69 -11.72 -5.35
C ALA A 24 33.17 -11.98 -3.93
N SER A 25 34.12 -12.17 -3.02
CA SER A 25 33.93 -12.10 -1.58
C SER A 25 33.03 -10.91 -1.19
N GLY A 26 31.91 -11.18 -0.51
CA GLY A 26 31.19 -10.15 0.24
C GLY A 26 29.70 -9.97 -0.05
N ILE A 27 28.92 -11.02 -0.25
CA ILE A 27 27.48 -10.92 0.05
C ILE A 27 27.32 -11.18 1.54
N GLY A 28 27.63 -10.15 2.33
CA GLY A 28 27.20 -10.11 3.72
C GLY A 28 25.69 -10.12 3.74
N ILE A 29 25.10 -11.00 4.55
CA ILE A 29 23.68 -10.96 4.89
C ILE A 29 23.41 -9.54 5.41
N MET A 30 22.72 -8.72 4.61
CA MET A 30 22.43 -7.33 4.96
C MET A 30 21.57 -7.33 6.24
N PRO A 31 21.95 -6.55 7.27
CA PRO A 31 21.20 -6.54 8.51
C PRO A 31 19.79 -6.02 8.29
N ALA A 32 18.82 -6.57 9.04
CA ALA A 32 17.39 -6.22 8.97
C ALA A 32 17.07 -4.72 9.25
N ASN A 33 18.09 -3.91 9.60
CA ASN A 33 17.98 -2.49 9.90
C ASN A 33 18.51 -1.56 8.78
N PHE A 34 18.75 -2.07 7.56
CA PHE A 34 19.15 -1.25 6.40
C PHE A 34 17.98 -0.47 5.76
N PHE A 35 16.90 -0.21 6.50
CA PHE A 35 15.70 0.44 5.95
C PHE A 35 15.67 1.94 6.27
N PRO A 36 15.93 2.83 5.30
CA PRO A 36 15.61 4.26 5.44
C PRO A 36 14.17 4.61 5.03
N PHE A 37 13.38 3.64 4.54
CA PHE A 37 12.03 3.88 3.99
C PHE A 37 10.88 3.42 4.88
N ALA A 38 11.16 2.66 5.93
CA ALA A 38 10.14 2.16 6.85
C ALA A 38 10.03 3.11 8.05
N ASN A 39 9.02 3.97 8.01
CA ASN A 39 8.49 4.76 9.14
C ASN A 39 9.24 6.00 9.65
N GLU A 40 10.39 6.37 9.10
CA GLU A 40 10.94 7.71 9.37
C GLU A 40 10.50 8.66 8.27
N ILE A 41 9.79 9.73 8.66
CA ILE A 41 9.52 10.89 7.82
C ILE A 41 10.82 11.20 7.08
N LEU A 42 10.78 11.13 5.73
CA LEU A 42 11.90 11.53 4.89
C LEU A 42 12.23 12.98 5.22
N SER A 43 13.10 13.19 6.20
CA SER A 43 13.61 14.50 6.53
C SER A 43 14.39 14.93 5.29
N PRO A 44 14.14 16.13 4.71
CA PRO A 44 14.74 16.54 3.44
C PRO A 44 16.27 16.41 3.40
N ASN A 45 16.93 16.39 4.56
CA ASN A 45 18.38 16.31 4.70
C ASN A 45 18.97 14.88 4.77
N GLN A 46 18.16 13.81 4.74
CA GLN A 46 18.65 12.42 4.88
C GLN A 46 18.09 11.46 3.82
N LEU A 47 17.70 11.96 2.64
CA LEU A 47 17.28 11.09 1.55
C LEU A 47 18.44 10.16 1.10
N PRO A 48 18.18 8.85 0.89
CA PRO A 48 19.16 7.95 0.26
C PRO A 48 19.59 8.47 -1.11
N GLU A 49 20.83 8.19 -1.52
CA GLU A 49 21.35 8.63 -2.82
C GLU A 49 20.51 8.08 -4.00
N SER A 50 19.97 6.87 -3.85
CA SER A 50 19.03 6.27 -4.82
C SER A 50 17.79 7.12 -5.03
N VAL A 51 17.21 7.67 -3.96
CA VAL A 51 16.05 8.58 -4.02
C VAL A 51 16.46 9.91 -4.66
N LYS A 52 17.60 10.47 -4.26
CA LYS A 52 18.08 11.72 -4.87
C LYS A 52 18.29 11.56 -6.38
N ALA A 53 18.84 10.42 -6.81
CA ALA A 53 19.01 10.10 -8.22
C ALA A 53 17.66 9.96 -8.94
N LEU A 54 16.68 9.30 -8.31
CA LEU A 54 15.31 9.21 -8.81
C LEU A 54 14.66 10.59 -8.96
N LEU A 55 14.73 11.44 -7.94
CA LEU A 55 14.13 12.78 -7.96
C LEU A 55 14.73 13.69 -9.04
N LYS A 56 16.01 13.50 -9.40
CA LYS A 56 16.65 14.23 -10.51
C LYS A 56 16.10 13.85 -11.88
N ARG A 57 15.50 12.66 -12.02
CA ARG A 57 14.90 12.14 -13.27
C ARG A 57 13.37 12.15 -13.25
N ALA A 58 12.76 12.53 -12.14
CA ALA A 58 11.32 12.54 -11.95
C ALA A 58 10.73 13.93 -12.18
N TYR A 59 9.48 13.97 -12.62
CA TYR A 59 8.66 15.16 -12.65
C TYR A 59 7.85 15.25 -11.35
N ILE A 60 8.06 16.31 -10.56
CA ILE A 60 7.43 16.47 -9.24
C ILE A 60 6.23 17.41 -9.35
N ASN A 61 5.06 16.92 -8.94
CA ASN A 61 3.82 17.70 -8.94
C ASN A 61 3.12 17.67 -7.60
N ARG A 62 2.41 18.76 -7.32
CA ARG A 62 1.49 18.86 -6.20
C ARG A 62 0.07 18.64 -6.67
N HIS A 63 -0.64 17.73 -6.02
CA HIS A 63 -2.03 17.41 -6.33
C HIS A 63 -2.93 17.71 -5.14
N PRO A 64 -4.06 18.42 -5.32
CA PRO A 64 -5.01 18.64 -4.24
C PRO A 64 -5.69 17.34 -3.82
N LYS A 65 -6.45 17.38 -2.73
CA LYS A 65 -7.25 16.25 -2.24
C LYS A 65 -8.32 15.86 -3.28
N ARG A 66 -8.58 14.55 -3.43
CA ARG A 66 -9.55 13.94 -4.35
C ARG A 66 -9.18 14.05 -5.84
N THR A 67 -7.91 14.23 -6.16
CA THR A 67 -7.39 14.15 -7.53
C THR A 67 -7.12 12.69 -7.91
N THR A 68 -7.64 12.26 -9.05
CA THR A 68 -7.30 10.97 -9.65
C THR A 68 -5.97 11.09 -10.39
N LEU A 69 -4.99 10.28 -9.99
CA LEU A 69 -3.63 10.24 -10.54
C LEU A 69 -3.47 9.15 -11.59
N ILE A 70 -4.19 8.04 -11.41
CA ILE A 70 -4.21 6.90 -12.31
C ILE A 70 -5.66 6.51 -12.53
N GLU A 71 -6.05 6.27 -13.78
CA GLU A 71 -7.34 5.69 -14.14
C GLU A 71 -7.16 4.24 -14.60
N SER A 72 -8.08 3.36 -14.19
CA SER A 72 -8.09 1.95 -14.59
C SER A 72 -8.30 1.79 -16.09
N GLY A 73 -7.70 0.75 -16.68
CA GLY A 73 -7.77 0.42 -18.11
C GLY A 73 -6.89 1.27 -19.02
N LYS A 74 -6.28 2.36 -18.53
CA LYS A 74 -5.34 3.16 -19.32
C LYS A 74 -3.99 2.47 -19.46
N GLU A 75 -3.28 2.80 -20.54
CA GLU A 75 -1.88 2.40 -20.72
C GLU A 75 -1.02 2.95 -19.57
N SER A 76 -0.01 2.19 -19.17
CA SER A 76 0.89 2.56 -18.07
C SER A 76 2.32 2.68 -18.55
N LYS A 77 2.94 3.84 -18.30
CA LYS A 77 4.31 4.18 -18.72
C LYS A 77 5.18 4.76 -17.61
N SER A 78 4.57 5.02 -16.46
CA SER A 78 5.18 5.75 -15.35
C SER A 78 4.91 5.08 -14.02
N LEU A 79 5.94 5.11 -13.18
CA LEU A 79 5.91 4.80 -11.76
C LEU A 79 5.83 6.12 -10.98
N TYR A 80 5.23 6.06 -9.79
CA TYR A 80 5.10 7.21 -8.92
C TYR A 80 5.65 6.92 -7.53
N LEU A 81 6.28 7.91 -6.91
CA LEU A 81 6.71 7.90 -5.51
C LEU A 81 5.97 9.01 -4.74
N ILE A 82 5.37 8.67 -3.61
CA ILE A 82 4.69 9.64 -2.75
C ILE A 82 5.76 10.34 -1.89
N LEU A 83 5.99 11.63 -2.13
CA LEU A 83 6.90 12.44 -1.31
C LEU A 83 6.20 12.95 -0.06
N LYS A 84 4.93 13.34 -0.22
CA LYS A 84 4.08 13.83 0.87
C LYS A 84 2.62 13.46 0.63
N GLY A 85 1.91 13.20 1.72
CA GLY A 85 0.48 12.91 1.73
C GLY A 85 0.17 11.42 1.64
N SER A 86 -1.08 11.11 1.30
CA SER A 86 -1.60 9.75 1.19
C SER A 86 -2.56 9.61 0.02
N VAL A 87 -2.54 8.43 -0.62
CA VAL A 87 -3.44 8.07 -1.73
C VAL A 87 -4.20 6.78 -1.40
N SER A 88 -5.33 6.59 -2.07
CA SER A 88 -6.13 5.38 -2.05
C SER A 88 -6.03 4.65 -3.39
N VAL A 89 -5.76 3.35 -3.35
CA VAL A 89 -5.88 2.44 -4.49
C VAL A 89 -7.30 1.87 -4.50
N ILE A 90 -8.02 2.11 -5.59
CA ILE A 90 -9.45 1.86 -5.71
C ILE A 90 -9.72 0.93 -6.89
N LEU A 91 -10.47 -0.15 -6.64
CA LEU A 91 -11.10 -0.93 -7.70
C LEU A 91 -12.51 -0.39 -7.90
N ARG A 92 -12.87 -0.14 -9.15
CA ARG A 92 -14.18 0.35 -9.55
C ARG A 92 -14.82 -0.66 -10.49
N GLU A 93 -16.03 -1.10 -10.16
CA GLU A 93 -16.89 -1.86 -11.09
C GLU A 93 -17.75 -0.88 -11.91
N ASP A 94 -18.34 0.11 -11.25
CA ASP A 94 -19.09 1.24 -11.81
C ASP A 94 -19.01 2.46 -10.88
N ASP A 95 -19.63 3.59 -11.23
CA ASP A 95 -19.53 4.84 -10.45
C ASP A 95 -20.06 4.74 -9.00
N GLU A 96 -20.88 3.75 -8.68
CA GLU A 96 -21.45 3.56 -7.34
C GLU A 96 -20.73 2.48 -6.53
N ARG A 97 -20.01 1.57 -7.20
CA ARG A 97 -19.33 0.43 -6.60
C ARG A 97 -17.82 0.60 -6.64
N GLU A 98 -17.31 1.27 -5.62
CA GLU A 98 -15.88 1.40 -5.34
C GLU A 98 -15.46 0.54 -4.14
N ILE A 99 -14.33 -0.16 -4.28
CA ILE A 99 -13.64 -0.84 -3.19
C ILE A 99 -12.26 -0.23 -3.01
N VAL A 100 -11.91 0.14 -1.78
CA VAL A 100 -10.57 0.60 -1.41
C VAL A 100 -9.70 -0.61 -1.08
N VAL A 101 -8.73 -0.89 -1.93
CA VAL A 101 -7.81 -2.03 -1.76
C VAL A 101 -6.68 -1.70 -0.81
N ALA A 102 -6.14 -0.48 -0.90
CA ALA A 102 -5.02 -0.06 -0.06
C ALA A 102 -4.99 1.45 0.14
N TYR A 103 -4.40 1.88 1.26
CA TYR A 103 -3.92 3.23 1.45
C TYR A 103 -2.41 3.22 1.41
N LEU A 104 -1.85 4.18 0.68
CA LEU A 104 -0.42 4.36 0.51
C LEU A 104 -0.04 5.74 1.04
N ASN A 105 1.15 5.85 1.62
CA ASN A 105 1.64 7.03 2.31
C ASN A 105 3.00 7.46 1.76
N ALA A 106 3.53 8.57 2.26
CA ALA A 106 4.87 9.04 1.92
C ALA A 106 5.92 7.93 2.04
N GLY A 107 6.81 7.84 1.04
CA GLY A 107 7.81 6.79 0.92
C GLY A 107 7.36 5.55 0.13
N GLU A 108 6.05 5.40 -0.15
CA GLU A 108 5.53 4.27 -0.91
C GLU A 108 5.41 4.59 -2.42
N PHE A 109 5.67 3.58 -3.24
CA PHE A 109 5.51 3.63 -4.70
C PHE A 109 4.09 3.24 -5.12
N PHE A 110 3.63 3.71 -6.27
CA PHE A 110 2.43 3.17 -6.92
C PHE A 110 2.53 3.24 -8.44
N GLY A 111 1.66 2.48 -9.10
CA GLY A 111 1.71 2.35 -10.55
C GLY A 111 2.83 1.42 -11.02
N GLU A 112 3.31 0.54 -10.15
CA GLU A 112 4.42 -0.37 -10.39
C GLU A 112 4.05 -1.61 -11.19
N MET A 113 2.78 -2.01 -11.26
CA MET A 113 2.38 -3.28 -11.91
C MET A 113 2.82 -3.32 -13.39
N GLY A 114 2.56 -2.23 -14.13
CA GLY A 114 2.96 -2.11 -15.53
C GLY A 114 4.47 -2.08 -15.78
N LEU A 115 5.31 -1.90 -14.74
CA LEU A 115 6.77 -1.96 -14.89
C LEU A 115 7.25 -3.38 -15.28
N PHE A 116 6.46 -4.41 -14.95
CA PHE A 116 6.82 -5.82 -15.10
C PHE A 116 6.00 -6.55 -16.17
N GLU A 117 5.26 -5.82 -17.01
CA GLU A 117 4.36 -6.38 -18.03
C GLU A 117 4.80 -6.00 -19.45
N THR A 118 4.55 -6.87 -20.41
CA THR A 118 4.82 -6.62 -21.85
C THR A 118 3.83 -5.63 -22.47
N GLU A 119 2.55 -5.69 -22.04
CA GLU A 119 1.47 -4.81 -22.49
C GLU A 119 0.84 -4.12 -21.28
N PRO A 120 1.49 -3.07 -20.77
CA PRO A 120 1.27 -2.60 -19.40
C PRO A 120 0.02 -1.72 -19.32
N HIS A 121 -0.98 -2.16 -18.56
CA HIS A 121 -2.22 -1.41 -18.32
C HIS A 121 -2.51 -1.21 -16.83
N ARG A 122 -3.25 -0.14 -16.51
CA ARG A 122 -3.62 0.20 -15.14
C ARG A 122 -4.75 -0.71 -14.68
N THR A 123 -4.54 -1.44 -13.59
CA THR A 123 -5.51 -2.37 -13.02
C THR A 123 -6.43 -1.74 -11.97
N ALA A 124 -6.09 -0.54 -11.49
CA ALA A 124 -6.80 0.17 -10.43
C ALA A 124 -6.71 1.68 -10.62
N GLU A 125 -7.68 2.40 -10.05
CA GLU A 125 -7.61 3.86 -9.90
C GLU A 125 -6.74 4.21 -8.68
N VAL A 126 -5.96 5.30 -8.77
CA VAL A 126 -5.26 5.89 -7.62
C VAL A 126 -5.73 7.32 -7.42
N ARG A 127 -6.19 7.64 -6.21
CA ARG A 127 -6.77 8.95 -5.87
C ARG A 127 -6.15 9.53 -4.60
N THR A 128 -5.90 10.84 -4.58
CA THR A 128 -5.35 11.52 -3.40
C THR A 128 -6.37 11.61 -2.26
N ARG A 129 -5.96 11.26 -1.04
CA ARG A 129 -6.79 11.36 0.18
C ARG A 129 -6.64 12.73 0.87
N GLU A 130 -5.54 13.40 0.58
CA GLU A 130 -5.18 14.74 1.05
C GLU A 130 -4.37 15.47 -0.03
N THR A 131 -3.79 16.63 0.29
CA THR A 131 -2.88 17.27 -0.66
C THR A 131 -1.59 16.48 -0.71
N CYS A 132 -1.22 15.99 -1.89
CA CYS A 132 -0.04 15.16 -2.09
C CYS A 132 1.02 15.88 -2.91
N GLU A 133 2.28 15.51 -2.66
CA GLU A 133 3.42 15.81 -3.51
C GLU A 133 3.94 14.48 -4.05
N ILE A 134 3.97 14.34 -5.37
CA ILE A 134 4.20 13.08 -6.06
C ILE A 134 5.34 13.28 -7.06
N ALA A 135 6.32 12.39 -7.05
CA ALA A 135 7.33 12.27 -8.08
C ALA A 135 6.89 11.22 -9.11
N GLU A 136 6.78 11.60 -10.37
CA GLU A 136 6.49 10.72 -11.50
C GLU A 136 7.77 10.44 -12.29
N ILE A 137 8.06 9.17 -12.57
CA ILE A 137 9.21 8.75 -13.36
C ILE A 137 8.77 7.72 -14.42
N SER A 138 9.27 7.84 -15.65
CA SER A 138 9.00 6.83 -16.69
C SER A 138 9.62 5.48 -16.31
N TYR A 139 9.02 4.39 -16.77
CA TYR A 139 9.55 3.05 -16.53
C TYR A 139 10.98 2.88 -17.05
N GLU A 140 11.29 3.43 -18.22
CA GLU A 140 12.63 3.43 -18.81
C GLU A 140 13.66 4.07 -17.87
N ASN A 141 13.39 5.30 -17.41
CA ASN A 141 14.29 6.01 -16.50
C ASN A 141 14.43 5.31 -15.15
N PHE A 142 13.36 4.69 -14.65
CA PHE A 142 13.39 3.92 -13.42
C PHE A 142 14.25 2.68 -13.55
N LEU A 143 14.09 1.89 -14.62
CA LEU A 143 14.85 0.66 -14.85
C LEU A 143 16.35 0.94 -14.97
N GLU A 144 16.74 2.00 -15.67
CA GLU A 144 18.14 2.43 -15.72
C GLU A 144 18.72 2.76 -14.34
N LEU A 145 17.94 3.48 -13.52
CA LEU A 145 18.35 3.80 -12.15
C LEU A 145 18.42 2.55 -11.28
N ALA A 146 17.48 1.63 -11.43
CA ALA A 146 17.38 0.43 -10.61
C ALA A 146 18.55 -0.56 -10.85
N VAL A 147 19.22 -0.49 -12.00
CA VAL A 147 20.49 -1.18 -12.25
C VAL A 147 21.63 -0.58 -11.41
N GLN A 148 21.66 0.74 -11.28
CA GLN A 148 22.70 1.45 -10.50
C GLN A 148 22.43 1.44 -8.99
N TYR A 149 21.15 1.42 -8.63
CA TYR A 149 20.64 1.49 -7.26
C TYR A 149 19.67 0.33 -7.00
N PRO A 150 20.18 -0.89 -6.72
CA PRO A 150 19.34 -2.08 -6.52
C PRO A 150 18.36 -1.97 -5.34
N ASP A 151 18.63 -1.08 -4.39
CA ASP A 151 17.75 -0.78 -3.26
C ASP A 151 16.38 -0.23 -3.71
N LEU A 152 16.28 0.42 -4.87
CA LEU A 152 15.01 0.85 -5.46
C LEU A 152 14.10 -0.34 -5.80
N ASN A 153 14.66 -1.37 -6.44
CA ASN A 153 13.92 -2.61 -6.74
C ASN A 153 13.51 -3.34 -5.46
N TYR A 154 14.41 -3.40 -4.49
CA TYR A 154 14.11 -4.00 -3.19
C TYR A 154 12.96 -3.29 -2.47
N ALA A 155 12.91 -1.95 -2.53
CA ALA A 155 11.80 -1.17 -1.98
C ALA A 155 10.46 -1.55 -2.62
N ILE A 156 10.41 -1.68 -3.96
CA ILE A 156 9.22 -2.14 -4.68
C ILE A 156 8.84 -3.57 -4.24
N PHE A 157 9.79 -4.51 -4.21
CA PHE A 157 9.49 -5.90 -3.84
C PHE A 157 9.00 -6.06 -2.40
N SER A 158 9.60 -5.31 -1.46
CA SER A 158 9.16 -5.27 -0.07
C SER A 158 7.72 -4.78 0.04
N GLN A 159 7.40 -3.70 -0.68
CA GLN A 159 6.05 -3.16 -0.75
C GLN A 159 5.05 -4.14 -1.38
N LEU A 160 5.40 -4.78 -2.50
CA LEU A 160 4.58 -5.78 -3.16
C LEU A 160 4.30 -6.97 -2.24
N THR A 161 5.30 -7.43 -1.48
CA THR A 161 5.14 -8.50 -0.49
C THR A 161 4.15 -8.11 0.60
N LYS A 162 4.23 -6.88 1.13
CA LYS A 162 3.28 -6.36 2.13
C LYS A 162 1.87 -6.28 1.54
N ARG A 163 1.73 -5.81 0.30
CA ARG A 163 0.44 -5.74 -0.41
C ARG A 163 -0.16 -7.12 -0.62
N LEU A 164 0.63 -8.09 -1.09
CA LEU A 164 0.18 -9.46 -1.29
C LEU A 164 -0.34 -10.07 0.02
N LYS A 165 0.43 -9.96 1.12
CA LYS A 165 -0.01 -10.41 2.45
C LYS A 165 -1.33 -9.77 2.89
N ASN A 166 -1.47 -8.46 2.68
CA ASN A 166 -2.69 -7.74 3.03
C ASN A 166 -3.89 -8.17 2.18
N THR A 167 -3.69 -8.36 0.88
CA THR A 167 -4.75 -8.84 -0.03
C THR A 167 -5.17 -10.27 0.33
N THR A 168 -4.22 -11.16 0.64
CA THR A 168 -4.53 -12.52 1.12
C THR A 168 -5.32 -12.48 2.42
N ARG A 169 -4.94 -11.65 3.39
CA ARG A 169 -5.71 -11.47 4.64
C ARG A 169 -7.13 -11.00 4.36
N LYS A 170 -7.30 -9.97 3.53
CA LYS A 170 -8.63 -9.46 3.16
C LYS A 170 -9.48 -10.53 2.47
N MET A 171 -8.88 -11.36 1.62
CA MET A 171 -9.57 -12.49 1.00
C MET A 171 -10.01 -13.53 2.03
N THR A 172 -9.17 -13.87 3.01
CA THR A 172 -9.52 -14.75 4.13
C THR A 172 -10.65 -14.16 4.98
N ASP A 173 -10.57 -12.87 5.29
CA ASP A 173 -11.60 -12.16 6.04
C ASP A 173 -12.96 -12.22 5.33
N LEU A 174 -12.99 -12.06 3.99
CA LEU A 174 -14.21 -12.19 3.20
C LEU A 174 -14.80 -13.62 3.22
N ALA A 175 -13.95 -14.64 3.33
CA ALA A 175 -14.38 -16.03 3.33
C ALA A 175 -14.88 -16.52 4.70
N PHE A 176 -14.32 -16.00 5.80
CA PHE A 176 -14.51 -16.58 7.13
C PHE A 176 -14.98 -15.61 8.22
N ILE A 177 -14.95 -14.29 7.98
CA ILE A 177 -15.31 -13.28 8.97
C ILE A 177 -16.56 -12.53 8.53
N ASP A 178 -17.51 -12.40 9.46
CA ASP A 178 -18.72 -11.63 9.22
C ASP A 178 -18.40 -10.12 9.03
N VAL A 179 -19.38 -9.37 8.57
CA VAL A 179 -19.18 -7.93 8.29
C VAL A 179 -18.79 -7.14 9.55
N THR A 180 -19.26 -7.57 10.73
CA THR A 180 -18.94 -6.95 12.02
C THR A 180 -17.46 -7.08 12.31
N GLY A 181 -16.91 -8.31 12.25
CA GLY A 181 -15.49 -8.56 12.46
C GLY A 181 -14.61 -7.87 11.43
N ARG A 182 -15.06 -7.79 10.16
CA ARG A 182 -14.33 -7.05 9.12
C ARG A 182 -14.28 -5.54 9.40
N ILE A 183 -15.37 -4.95 9.91
CA ILE A 183 -15.38 -3.53 10.31
C ILE A 183 -14.46 -3.32 11.50
N ALA A 184 -14.52 -4.17 12.53
CA ALA A 184 -13.63 -4.06 13.69
C ALA A 184 -12.14 -4.12 13.27
N ARG A 185 -11.77 -5.10 12.42
CA ARG A 185 -10.42 -5.22 11.88
C ARG A 185 -10.01 -4.02 11.04
N CYS A 186 -10.92 -3.47 10.24
CA CYS A 186 -10.69 -2.23 9.50
C CYS A 186 -10.36 -1.06 10.44
N LEU A 187 -11.09 -0.89 11.55
CA LEU A 187 -10.80 0.15 12.54
C LEU A 187 -9.42 -0.03 13.19
N ILE A 188 -9.05 -1.27 13.54
CA ILE A 188 -7.72 -1.59 14.08
C ILE A 188 -6.61 -1.30 13.07
N ASP A 189 -6.78 -1.71 11.81
CA ASP A 189 -5.82 -1.43 10.74
C ASP A 189 -5.63 0.09 10.55
N LEU A 190 -6.71 0.87 10.61
CA LEU A 190 -6.66 2.33 10.52
C LEU A 190 -6.01 2.98 11.75
N ALA A 191 -6.21 2.41 12.94
CA ALA A 191 -5.59 2.87 14.18
C ALA A 191 -4.07 2.71 14.18
N HIS A 192 -3.52 1.79 13.37
CA HIS A 192 -2.08 1.60 13.20
C HIS A 192 -1.48 2.47 12.08
N GLN A 193 -2.28 3.27 11.37
CA GLN A 193 -1.76 4.14 10.32
C GLN A 193 -1.16 5.43 10.87
N PRO A 194 -0.18 6.04 10.17
CA PRO A 194 0.44 7.31 10.59
C PRO A 194 -0.54 8.47 10.77
N ALA A 195 -1.71 8.40 10.13
CA ALA A 195 -2.75 9.41 10.24
C ALA A 195 -3.59 9.31 11.52
N ALA A 196 -3.43 8.25 12.32
CA ALA A 196 -4.11 8.09 13.60
C ALA A 196 -3.46 8.98 14.66
N MET A 197 -4.28 9.72 15.40
CA MET A 197 -3.82 10.53 16.53
C MET A 197 -3.73 9.66 17.79
N LEU A 198 -2.56 9.64 18.41
CA LEU A 198 -2.36 8.98 19.71
C LEU A 198 -2.95 9.85 20.81
N LEU A 199 -3.80 9.27 21.64
CA LEU A 199 -4.40 9.88 22.82
C LEU A 199 -4.02 9.06 24.06
N SER A 200 -4.29 9.60 25.24
CA SER A 200 -3.96 8.94 26.51
C SER A 200 -4.74 7.67 26.79
N ASN A 201 -5.86 7.45 26.10
CA ASN A 201 -6.81 6.37 26.31
C ASN A 201 -7.07 5.52 25.06
N GLY A 202 -6.31 5.75 23.98
CA GLY A 202 -6.54 5.06 22.72
C GLY A 202 -6.01 5.80 21.51
N ARG A 203 -6.59 5.47 20.35
CA ARG A 203 -6.23 6.07 19.07
C ARG A 203 -7.45 6.65 18.40
N GLN A 204 -7.34 7.90 17.95
CA GLN A 204 -8.40 8.58 17.21
C GLN A 204 -8.08 8.56 15.71
N ILE A 205 -9.03 8.04 14.94
CA ILE A 205 -8.97 8.06 13.47
C ILE A 205 -10.06 8.99 12.93
N ARG A 206 -9.84 9.53 11.72
CA ARG A 206 -10.81 10.37 11.04
C ARG A 206 -11.22 9.77 9.70
N ILE A 207 -12.42 9.18 9.65
CA ILE A 207 -12.93 8.46 8.49
C ILE A 207 -14.46 8.57 8.38
N THR A 208 -15.00 8.48 7.17
CA THR A 208 -16.46 8.47 6.96
C THR A 208 -17.00 7.04 6.96
N ARG A 209 -18.29 6.88 7.29
CA ARG A 209 -18.97 5.58 7.21
C ARG A 209 -18.95 5.00 5.79
N GLN A 210 -19.09 5.86 4.78
CA GLN A 210 -18.97 5.45 3.37
C GLN A 210 -17.58 4.92 3.04
N GLU A 211 -16.53 5.57 3.55
CA GLU A 211 -15.15 5.13 3.32
C GLU A 211 -14.85 3.80 4.01
N ILE A 212 -15.32 3.58 5.24
CA ILE A 212 -15.25 2.26 5.89
C ILE A 212 -15.98 1.21 5.03
N GLY A 213 -17.16 1.54 4.52
CA GLY A 213 -17.94 0.67 3.64
C GLY A 213 -17.16 0.27 2.38
N ARG A 214 -16.43 1.22 1.78
CA ARG A 214 -15.56 0.95 0.62
C ARG A 214 -14.34 0.08 0.96
N ILE A 215 -13.75 0.23 2.15
CA ILE A 215 -12.63 -0.62 2.58
C ILE A 215 -13.09 -2.05 2.85
N VAL A 216 -14.24 -2.20 3.51
CA VAL A 216 -14.78 -3.50 3.95
C VAL A 216 -15.53 -4.20 2.82
N GLY A 217 -16.11 -3.46 1.88
CA GLY A 217 -17.06 -3.97 0.89
C GLY A 217 -18.45 -4.19 1.49
N CYS A 218 -19.00 -3.17 2.16
CA CYS A 218 -20.37 -3.19 2.71
C CYS A 218 -21.05 -1.82 2.63
N SER A 219 -22.37 -1.76 2.86
CA SER A 219 -23.13 -0.51 2.80
C SER A 219 -22.80 0.43 3.97
N ARG A 220 -22.96 1.74 3.77
CA ARG A 220 -22.75 2.73 4.85
C ARG A 220 -23.71 2.50 6.02
N GLU A 221 -24.90 1.98 5.75
CA GLU A 221 -25.94 1.66 6.74
C GLU A 221 -25.49 0.49 7.62
N MET A 222 -24.85 -0.53 7.03
CA MET A 222 -24.26 -1.64 7.79
C MET A 222 -23.14 -1.13 8.70
N VAL A 223 -22.25 -0.27 8.17
CA VAL A 223 -21.20 0.39 8.99
C VAL A 223 -21.82 1.14 10.15
N GLY A 224 -22.85 1.95 9.91
CA GLY A 224 -23.53 2.71 10.97
C GLY A 224 -24.08 1.82 12.08
N ARG A 225 -24.70 0.67 11.72
CA ARG A 225 -25.21 -0.30 12.70
C ARG A 225 -24.10 -0.93 13.54
N VAL A 226 -23.00 -1.35 12.91
CA VAL A 226 -21.88 -1.97 13.62
C VAL A 226 -21.16 -0.97 14.52
N LEU A 227 -20.91 0.26 14.06
CA LEU A 227 -20.30 1.29 14.89
C LEU A 227 -21.13 1.58 16.15
N LYS A 228 -22.47 1.66 16.01
CA LYS A 228 -23.36 1.85 17.16
C LYS A 228 -23.23 0.69 18.16
N SER A 229 -23.18 -0.55 17.67
CA SER A 229 -23.02 -1.72 18.55
C SER A 229 -21.67 -1.74 19.27
N LEU A 230 -20.59 -1.34 18.61
CA LEU A 230 -19.26 -1.22 19.25
C LEU A 230 -19.21 -0.09 20.29
N GLU A 231 -19.93 1.01 20.05
CA GLU A 231 -20.07 2.12 20.99
C GLU A 231 -20.89 1.71 22.22
N GLU A 232 -22.00 0.98 22.04
CA GLU A 232 -22.80 0.39 23.13
C GLU A 232 -22.00 -0.61 23.98
N GLN A 233 -20.99 -1.26 23.39
CA GLN A 233 -20.06 -2.16 24.09
C GLN A 233 -18.87 -1.42 24.75
N GLY A 234 -18.77 -0.10 24.61
CA GLY A 234 -17.67 0.69 25.16
C GLY A 234 -16.31 0.47 24.48
N MET A 235 -16.30 -0.07 23.25
CA MET A 235 -15.07 -0.36 22.50
C MET A 235 -14.57 0.85 21.71
N ILE A 236 -15.49 1.74 21.32
CA ILE A 236 -15.21 2.98 20.58
C ILE A 236 -16.10 4.12 21.06
N GLU A 237 -15.73 5.35 20.68
CA GLU A 237 -16.59 6.53 20.77
C GLU A 237 -16.61 7.23 19.40
N THR A 238 -17.78 7.70 18.95
CA THR A 238 -17.93 8.31 17.63
C THR A 238 -18.42 9.76 17.68
N GLU A 239 -17.66 10.68 17.08
CA GLU A 239 -18.05 12.08 16.93
C GLU A 239 -17.93 12.52 15.46
N GLY A 240 -19.05 12.47 14.73
CA GLY A 240 -19.10 12.82 13.31
C GLY A 240 -18.24 11.89 12.44
N LYS A 241 -17.02 12.34 12.10
CA LYS A 241 -16.00 11.57 11.35
C LYS A 241 -14.86 11.09 12.25
N ALA A 242 -14.76 11.59 13.47
CA ALA A 242 -13.80 11.12 14.45
C ALA A 242 -14.32 9.83 15.08
N ILE A 243 -13.44 8.84 15.18
CA ILE A 243 -13.70 7.59 15.90
C ILE A 243 -12.52 7.40 16.84
N LEU A 244 -12.78 7.41 18.15
CA LEU A 244 -11.83 7.00 19.17
C LEU A 244 -11.96 5.50 19.38
N ILE A 245 -10.83 4.80 19.32
CA ILE A 245 -10.74 3.37 19.58
C ILE A 245 -9.93 3.21 20.88
N TYR A 246 -10.54 2.62 21.90
CA TYR A 246 -9.90 2.45 23.21
C TYR A 246 -8.79 1.39 23.15
N ASP A 247 -7.73 1.55 23.96
CA ASP A 247 -6.60 0.61 23.97
C ASP A 247 -7.02 -0.82 24.34
N ALA A 248 -7.96 -0.97 25.29
CA ALA A 248 -8.53 -2.26 25.65
C ALA A 248 -9.15 -3.00 24.44
N ALA A 249 -9.71 -2.27 23.48
CA ALA A 249 -10.25 -2.84 22.25
C ALA A 249 -9.17 -3.24 21.24
N LEU A 250 -8.02 -2.57 21.26
CA LEU A 250 -6.86 -2.90 20.41
C LEU A 250 -6.18 -4.18 20.90
N GLU A 251 -6.04 -4.36 22.21
CA GLU A 251 -5.36 -5.51 22.84
C GLU A 251 -6.13 -6.82 22.68
N CYS A 252 -7.48 -6.80 22.73
CA CYS A 252 -8.30 -8.00 22.50
C CYS A 252 -8.14 -8.62 21.09
N SER A 253 -7.54 -7.90 20.13
CA SER A 253 -7.37 -8.36 18.76
C SER A 253 -6.05 -9.10 18.49
N THR A 254 -5.08 -9.03 19.41
CA THR A 254 -3.76 -9.66 19.28
C THR A 254 -3.66 -11.06 19.90
N GLU A 255 -4.67 -11.52 20.65
CA GLU A 255 -4.66 -12.79 21.40
C GLU A 255 -5.41 -13.96 20.72
N LYS A 256 -5.79 -13.86 19.44
CA LYS A 256 -6.40 -14.96 18.68
C LYS A 256 -5.76 -15.14 17.31
#